data_AF-A0A382VQ29-F1
#
_entry.id   AF-A0A382VQ29-F1
#
_cell.length_a   1.000
_cell.length_b   1.000
_cell.length_c   1.000
_cell.angle_alpha   90.00
_cell.angle_beta   90.00
_cell.angle_gamma   90.00
#
_symmetry.space_group_name_H-M   'P 1'
#
loop_
_entity.id
_entity.type
_entity.pdbx_description
1 polymer ?
#
loop_
_entity_poly.entity_id
_entity_poly.type
_entity_poly.pdbx_seq_one_letter_code
_entity_poly.pdbx_strand_id
1 'polypeptide(L)' 'MGKDKSSIRYAGTTQPELAAELLRSRCAEIFLSLRKGQNNATGLENLNVVHDRRESAGPLVGIL' A
#
# COMPACT_ATOMS: atom_id res chain seq x y z
N MET A 1 17.47 4.29 -6.87
CA MET A 1 16.72 4.77 -5.67
C MET A 1 16.31 3.54 -4.87
N GLY A 2 17.03 3.18 -3.81
CA GLY A 2 16.98 1.86 -3.16
C GLY A 2 16.09 1.75 -1.91
N LYS A 3 15.16 2.68 -1.69
CA LYS A 3 14.19 2.61 -0.58
C LYS A 3 12.75 2.69 -1.09
N ASP A 4 11.88 1.88 -0.50
CA ASP A 4 10.46 1.90 -0.80
C ASP A 4 9.83 3.24 -0.37
N LYS A 5 9.15 3.92 -1.30
CA LYS A 5 8.49 5.22 -1.02
C LYS A 5 7.42 5.10 0.06
N SER A 6 6.78 3.93 0.18
CA SER A 6 5.76 3.65 1.19
C SER A 6 6.30 3.75 2.61
N SER A 7 7.62 3.59 2.80
CA SER A 7 8.27 3.64 4.12
C SER A 7 8.61 5.06 4.60
N ILE A 8 8.42 6.08 3.78
CA ILE A 8 8.74 7.48 4.14
C ILE A 8 7.71 7.97 5.15
N ARG A 9 8.20 8.44 6.31
CA ARG A 9 7.37 9.04 7.36
C ARG A 9 7.30 10.56 7.21
N TYR A 10 6.09 11.08 7.29
CA TYR A 10 5.73 12.49 7.34
C TYR A 10 5.01 12.76 8.66
N ALA A 11 5.60 13.57 9.53
CA ALA A 11 5.05 13.86 10.87
C ALA A 11 4.67 12.60 11.68
N GLY A 12 5.46 11.52 11.56
CA GLY A 12 5.23 10.25 12.26
C GLY A 12 4.44 9.21 11.46
N THR A 13 3.71 9.62 10.42
CA THR A 13 2.81 8.77 9.62
C THR A 13 3.35 8.54 8.21
N THR A 14 3.21 7.34 7.68
CA THR A 14 3.51 7.02 6.27
C THR A 14 2.34 7.38 5.36
N GLN A 15 2.62 7.57 4.05
CA GLN A 15 1.55 7.84 3.08
C GLN A 15 0.46 6.75 3.05
N PRO A 16 0.80 5.45 3.08
CA PRO A 16 -0.20 4.39 3.12
C PRO A 16 -1.06 4.40 4.39
N GLU A 17 -0.46 4.68 5.55
CA GLU A 17 -1.20 4.80 6.83
C GLU A 17 -2.25 5.91 6.75
N LEU A 18 -1.87 7.09 6.27
CA LEU A 18 -2.79 8.22 6.10
C LEU A 18 -3.89 7.92 5.07
N ALA A 19 -3.53 7.30 3.94
CA ALA A 19 -4.49 6.93 2.91
C ALA A 19 -5.55 5.95 3.45
N ALA A 20 -5.12 4.94 4.22
CA ALA A 20 -6.03 3.99 4.84
C ALA A 20 -6.97 4.67 5.84
N GLU A 21 -6.46 5.57 6.68
CA GLU A 21 -7.27 6.33 7.63
C GLU A 21 -8.38 7.13 6.93
N LEU A 22 -8.04 7.85 5.87
CA LEU A 22 -9.00 8.65 5.09
C LEU A 22 -10.09 7.76 4.44
N LEU A 23 -9.71 6.58 3.96
CA LEU A 23 -10.63 5.66 3.27
C LEU A 23 -11.56 4.91 4.24
N ARG A 24 -11.18 4.70 5.50
CA ARG A 24 -11.98 3.92 6.49
C ARG A 24 -13.41 4.42 6.66
N SER A 25 -13.62 5.73 6.56
CA SER A 25 -14.96 6.32 6.70
C SER A 25 -15.82 6.23 5.43
N ARG A 26 -15.24 5.82 4.30
CA ARG A 26 -15.86 5.87 2.97
C ARG A 26 -15.96 4.51 2.30
N CYS A 27 -15.09 3.57 2.66
CA CYS A 27 -15.01 2.24 2.06
C CYS A 27 -15.36 1.18 3.11
N ALA A 28 -16.20 0.21 2.73
CA ALA A 28 -16.51 -0.93 3.59
C ALA A 28 -15.27 -1.82 3.82
N GLU A 29 -14.40 -1.93 2.80
CA GLU A 29 -13.17 -2.71 2.84
C GLU A 29 -12.03 -1.94 2.16
N ILE A 30 -10.80 -2.19 2.62
CA ILE A 30 -9.59 -1.56 2.11
C ILE A 30 -8.55 -2.66 1.90
N PHE A 31 -7.90 -2.63 0.74
CA PHE A 31 -6.86 -3.58 0.35
C PHE A 31 -5.55 -2.85 0.08
N LEU A 32 -4.42 -3.48 0.41
CA LEU A 32 -3.09 -3.00 0.09
C LEU A 32 -2.57 -3.73 -1.15
N SER A 33 -2.25 -2.97 -2.21
CA SER A 33 -1.65 -3.55 -3.43
C SER A 33 -0.14 -3.63 -3.27
N LEU A 34 0.43 -4.83 -3.31
CA LEU A 34 1.88 -5.05 -3.16
C LEU A 34 2.42 -5.98 -4.25
N ARG A 35 3.64 -5.71 -4.72
CA ARG A 35 4.37 -6.68 -5.55
C ARG A 35 4.84 -7.86 -4.71
N LYS A 36 5.09 -8.98 -5.37
CA LYS A 36 5.71 -10.15 -4.74
C LYS A 36 7.05 -9.75 -4.11
N GLY A 37 7.21 -10.00 -2.81
CA GLY A 37 8.42 -9.66 -2.05
C GLY A 37 8.49 -8.23 -1.51
N GLN A 38 7.48 -7.38 -1.76
CA GLN A 38 7.31 -6.15 -0.96
C GLN A 38 6.70 -6.52 0.39
N ASN A 39 7.26 -5.95 1.46
CA ASN A 39 6.71 -6.11 2.81
C ASN A 39 5.57 -5.13 3.03
N ASN A 40 4.65 -5.49 3.92
CA ASN A 40 3.67 -4.55 4.45
C ASN A 40 4.39 -3.37 5.08
N ALA A 41 3.90 -2.16 4.80
CA ALA A 41 4.32 -0.99 5.56
C ALA A 41 3.86 -1.18 7.02
N THR A 42 4.74 -0.89 7.97
CA THR A 42 4.42 -0.88 9.41
C THR A 42 3.18 -0.02 9.63
N GLY A 43 2.21 -0.51 10.40
CA GLY A 43 0.92 0.17 10.67
C GLY A 43 -0.24 -0.24 9.75
N LEU A 44 0.00 -1.09 8.75
CA LEU A 44 -1.03 -1.64 7.86
C LEU A 44 -1.15 -3.17 7.90
N GLU A 45 -0.65 -3.80 8.96
CA GLU A 45 -0.65 -5.26 9.12
C GLU A 45 -2.07 -5.86 9.11
N ASN A 46 -3.07 -5.05 9.47
CA ASN A 46 -4.47 -5.47 9.53
C ASN A 46 -5.23 -5.32 8.20
N LEU A 47 -4.59 -4.81 7.14
CA LEU A 47 -5.21 -4.71 5.82
C LEU A 47 -4.97 -5.97 5.01
N ASN A 48 -6.01 -6.40 4.30
CA ASN A 48 -5.89 -7.49 3.32
C ASN A 48 -4.97 -7.05 2.18
N VAL A 49 -4.12 -7.96 1.72
CA VAL A 49 -3.14 -7.69 0.66
C VAL A 49 -3.60 -8.30 -0.66
N VAL A 50 -3.55 -7.52 -1.73
CA VAL A 50 -3.69 -8.01 -3.10
C VAL A 50 -2.32 -7.95 -3.75
N HIS A 51 -1.89 -9.07 -4.34
CA HIS A 51 -0.62 -9.14 -5.03
C HIS A 51 -0.78 -8.96 -6.53
N ASP A 52 -0.03 -8.01 -7.10
CA ASP A 52 0.03 -7.81 -8.55
C ASP A 52 0.56 -9.07 -9.22
N ARG A 53 -0.18 -9.60 -10.20
CA ARG A 53 0.20 -10.83 -10.92
C ARG A 53 1.32 -10.62 -11.94
N ARG A 54 1.53 -9.39 -12.40
CA ARG A 54 2.52 -9.04 -13.42
C ARG A 54 3.54 -8.08 -12.84
N GLU A 55 4.76 -8.56 -12.65
CA GLU A 55 5.86 -7.75 -12.14
C GLU A 55 6.20 -6.60 -13.11
N SER A 56 6.55 -5.45 -12.54
CA SER A 56 7.21 -4.34 -13.25
C SER A 56 6.42 -3.65 -14.40
N ALA A 57 5.12 -3.90 -14.54
CA ALA A 57 4.31 -3.35 -15.64
C ALA A 57 3.64 -1.99 -15.32
N GLY A 58 4.06 -1.31 -14.26
CA GLY A 58 3.57 0.02 -13.88
C GLY A 58 2.20 0.01 -13.19
N PRO A 59 1.67 1.20 -12.84
CA PRO A 59 0.47 1.33 -11.99
C PRO A 59 -0.82 0.82 -12.64
N LEU A 60 -0.92 0.86 -13.98
CA LEU A 60 -2.10 0.37 -14.69
C LEU A 60 -2.36 -1.11 -14.44
N VAL A 61 -1.31 -1.89 -14.20
CA VAL A 61 -1.44 -3.32 -13.92
C VAL A 61 -1.91 -3.62 -12.50
N GLY A 62 -1.61 -2.76 -11.52
CA GLY A 62 -2.15 -2.92 -10.16
C GLY A 62 -3.60 -2.45 -10.04
N ILE A 63 -4.11 -1.71 -11.04
CA ILE A 63 -5.50 -1.25 -11.09
C ILE A 63 -6.42 -2.28 -11.78
N LEU A 64 -5.87 -3.08 -12.70
CA LEU A 64 -6.58 -4.05 -13.56
C LEU A 64 -6.57 -5.47 -12.95
#